data_AF-A0A414P132-F1
#
_entry.id   AF-A0A414P132-F1
#
_cell.length_a   1.000
_cell.length_b   1.000
_cell.length_c   1.000
_cell.angle_alpha   90.00
_cell.angle_beta   90.00
_cell.angle_gamma   90.00
#
_symmetry.space_group_name_H-M   'P 1'
#
loop_
_entity.id
_entity.type
_entity.pdbx_description
1 polymer ?
#
loop_
_entity_poly.entity_id
_entity_poly.type
_entity_poly.pdbx_seq_one_letter_code
_entity_poly.pdbx_strand_id
1 'polypeptide(L)'
;WKQPELEQAASEFLWGKYLSNDPLKMYVAFRIWNSYLLAREPRDRNAACDRFMDKMSRLTGVFQNETMSFDRETGKPKQFQAGSLYFKGAPSEDTRLDLWFPDNRRTEECVSAYASLYPLITYYLNRLNDWGLCFRQCKVCGKYFLAKSQRYELCSDKCRKTQALQNKREFDERARENNYDLLYKNECQNWRNKINRVKNTAGFPADRLEKIQASFSDFKKEALQRKKAVKTGTASPKEFTDWLYQQSNVIVELTEI
;
A
#
# COMPACT_ATOMS: atom_id res chain seq x y z
N TRP A 1 -14.11 44.24 21.71
CA TRP A 1 -13.27 43.11 22.17
C TRP A 1 -11.82 43.45 21.92
N LYS A 2 -10.93 43.23 22.90
CA LYS A 2 -9.47 43.41 22.81
C LYS A 2 -8.83 42.05 23.13
N GLN A 3 -8.70 41.18 22.13
CA GLN A 3 -7.74 40.07 22.17
C GLN A 3 -6.72 40.30 21.04
N PRO A 4 -5.95 41.41 21.11
CA PRO A 4 -5.02 41.79 20.04
C PRO A 4 -3.99 40.70 19.76
N GLU A 5 -3.62 39.91 20.78
CA GLU A 5 -2.69 38.80 20.63
C GLU A 5 -3.22 37.68 19.71
N LEU A 6 -4.51 37.31 19.83
CA LEU A 6 -5.10 36.30 18.94
C LEU A 6 -5.28 36.83 17.52
N GLU A 7 -5.64 38.10 17.37
CA GLU A 7 -5.75 38.75 16.06
C GLU A 7 -4.38 38.83 15.37
N GLN A 8 -3.34 39.20 16.13
CA GLN A 8 -1.97 39.23 15.63
C GLN A 8 -1.50 37.83 15.24
N ALA A 9 -1.72 36.81 16.09
CA ALA A 9 -1.35 35.44 15.78
C ALA A 9 -2.08 34.90 14.52
N ALA A 10 -3.38 35.19 14.39
CA ALA A 10 -4.16 34.82 13.21
C ALA A 10 -3.67 35.56 11.95
N SER A 11 -3.37 36.86 12.08
CA SER A 11 -2.83 37.68 10.98
C SER A 11 -1.47 37.16 10.51
N GLU A 12 -0.54 36.90 11.42
CA GLU A 12 0.79 36.36 11.11
C GLU A 12 0.69 34.98 10.45
N PHE A 13 -0.22 34.11 10.93
CA PHE A 13 -0.48 32.82 10.33
C PHE A 13 -0.99 32.96 8.88
N LEU A 14 -2.02 33.76 8.65
CA LEU A 14 -2.61 33.96 7.31
C LEU A 14 -1.62 34.65 6.37
N TRP A 15 -0.84 35.60 6.88
CA TRP A 15 0.22 36.27 6.14
C TRP A 15 1.28 35.28 5.67
N GLY A 16 1.74 34.39 6.55
CA GLY A 16 2.67 33.31 6.17
C GLY A 16 2.11 32.39 5.09
N LYS A 17 0.79 32.09 5.11
CA LYS A 17 0.14 31.33 4.03
C LYS A 17 0.05 32.13 2.74
N TYR A 18 -0.21 33.43 2.82
CA TYR A 18 -0.24 34.32 1.66
C TYR A 18 1.14 34.45 0.98
N LEU A 19 2.23 34.41 1.74
CA LEU A 19 3.58 34.47 1.17
C LEU A 19 4.10 33.13 0.63
N SER A 20 3.33 32.05 0.71
CA SER A 20 3.79 30.71 0.33
C SER A 20 3.90 30.46 -1.19
N ASN A 21 3.53 31.43 -2.03
CA ASN A 21 3.46 31.34 -3.50
C ASN A 21 2.58 30.18 -4.04
N ASP A 22 1.81 29.54 -3.17
CA ASP A 22 0.80 28.56 -3.50
C ASP A 22 -0.52 29.30 -3.73
N PRO A 23 -1.05 29.35 -4.98
CA PRO A 23 -2.23 30.14 -5.30
C PRO A 23 -3.46 29.80 -4.45
N LEU A 24 -3.62 28.54 -4.06
CA LEU A 24 -4.74 28.11 -3.22
C LEU A 24 -4.58 28.64 -1.79
N LYS A 25 -3.37 28.53 -1.22
CA LYS A 25 -3.09 29.07 0.12
C LYS A 25 -3.22 30.59 0.15
N MET A 26 -2.74 31.26 -0.90
CA MET A 26 -2.88 32.70 -1.09
C MET A 26 -4.35 33.13 -1.11
N TYR A 27 -5.14 32.47 -1.94
CA TYR A 27 -6.57 32.75 -2.08
C TYR A 27 -7.33 32.54 -0.77
N VAL A 28 -7.15 31.38 -0.12
CA VAL A 28 -7.84 31.06 1.13
C VAL A 28 -7.45 32.05 2.23
N ALA A 29 -6.16 32.38 2.36
CA ALA A 29 -5.67 33.34 3.35
C ALA A 29 -6.30 34.73 3.15
N PHE A 30 -6.27 35.24 1.92
CA PHE A 30 -6.89 36.52 1.57
C PHE A 30 -8.39 36.53 1.87
N ARG A 31 -9.11 35.45 1.52
CA ARG A 31 -10.57 35.36 1.69
C ARG A 31 -11.00 35.31 3.15
N ILE A 32 -10.25 34.58 3.99
CA ILE A 32 -10.49 34.54 5.44
C ILE A 32 -10.27 35.93 6.04
N TRP A 33 -9.13 36.56 5.75
CA TRP A 33 -8.80 37.87 6.31
C TRP A 33 -9.79 38.96 5.89
N ASN A 34 -10.12 39.03 4.59
CA ASN A 34 -11.08 40.01 4.09
C ASN A 34 -12.48 39.84 4.73
N SER A 35 -12.93 38.59 4.90
CA SER A 35 -14.23 38.32 5.53
C SER A 35 -14.23 38.66 7.03
N TYR A 36 -13.10 38.47 7.71
CA TYR A 36 -12.92 38.90 9.09
C TYR A 36 -13.02 40.43 9.23
N LEU A 37 -12.38 41.19 8.32
CA LEU A 37 -12.48 42.65 8.32
C LEU A 37 -13.93 43.13 8.13
N LEU A 38 -14.67 42.54 7.18
CA LEU A 38 -16.09 42.87 6.98
C LEU A 38 -16.96 42.54 8.19
N ALA A 39 -16.66 41.47 8.94
CA ALA A 39 -17.37 41.15 10.17
C ALA A 39 -17.14 42.20 11.30
N ARG A 40 -16.16 43.09 11.14
CA ARG A 40 -15.89 44.19 12.09
C ARG A 40 -16.72 45.45 11.85
N GLU A 41 -17.39 45.58 10.72
CA GLU A 41 -18.17 46.77 10.40
C GLU A 41 -19.54 46.81 11.13
N PRO A 42 -20.33 45.72 11.20
CA PRO A 42 -21.66 45.76 11.79
C PRO A 42 -21.66 46.04 13.29
N ARG A 43 -22.69 46.75 13.76
CA ARG A 43 -22.94 46.97 15.20
C ARG A 43 -23.36 45.69 15.91
N ASP A 44 -24.23 44.89 15.30
CA ASP A 44 -24.60 43.56 15.81
C ASP A 44 -23.47 42.56 15.54
N ARG A 45 -22.69 42.31 16.60
CA ARG A 45 -21.49 41.48 16.55
C ARG A 45 -21.78 40.00 16.49
N ASN A 46 -22.85 39.55 17.13
CA ASN A 46 -23.19 38.12 17.18
C ASN A 46 -23.65 37.67 15.80
N ALA A 47 -24.58 38.40 15.19
CA ALA A 47 -25.02 38.11 13.84
C ALA A 47 -23.89 38.25 12.80
N ALA A 48 -22.94 39.18 13.01
CA ALA A 48 -21.76 39.30 12.14
C ALA A 48 -20.80 38.10 12.26
N CYS A 49 -20.61 37.59 13.49
CA CYS A 49 -19.83 36.38 13.75
C CYS A 49 -20.47 35.17 13.08
N ASP A 50 -21.77 34.98 13.24
CA ASP A 50 -22.50 33.85 12.63
C ASP A 50 -22.40 33.88 11.10
N ARG A 51 -22.56 35.06 10.49
CA ARG A 51 -22.37 35.24 9.04
C ARG A 51 -20.93 34.92 8.59
N PHE A 52 -19.93 35.31 9.36
CA PHE A 52 -18.54 34.97 9.07
C PHE A 52 -18.32 33.46 9.13
N MET A 53 -18.79 32.81 10.19
CA MET A 53 -18.64 31.36 10.38
C MET A 53 -19.36 30.57 9.30
N ASP A 54 -20.58 30.95 8.91
CA ASP A 54 -21.31 30.32 7.80
C ASP A 54 -20.52 30.45 6.49
N LYS A 55 -20.04 31.66 6.15
CA LYS A 55 -19.28 31.90 4.92
C LYS A 55 -17.95 31.13 4.87
N MET A 56 -17.21 31.08 5.98
CA MET A 56 -15.94 30.34 6.05
C MET A 56 -16.16 28.83 6.03
N SER A 57 -17.24 28.35 6.65
CA SER A 57 -17.61 26.93 6.62
C SER A 57 -17.96 26.47 5.21
N ARG A 58 -18.63 27.30 4.41
CA ARG A 58 -18.89 26.97 2.99
C ARG A 58 -17.63 26.96 2.12
N LEU A 59 -16.70 27.88 2.39
CA LEU A 59 -15.42 27.96 1.66
C LEU A 59 -14.50 26.77 1.98
N THR A 60 -14.44 26.37 3.25
CA THR A 60 -13.47 25.39 3.77
C THR A 60 -14.07 24.02 4.08
N GLY A 61 -15.40 23.86 4.03
CA GLY A 61 -16.11 22.66 4.45
C GLY A 61 -15.69 21.39 3.71
N VAL A 62 -15.19 21.53 2.50
CA VAL A 62 -14.62 20.43 1.71
C VAL A 62 -13.37 19.80 2.35
N PHE A 63 -12.67 20.52 3.23
CA PHE A 63 -11.47 20.07 3.94
C PHE A 63 -11.70 19.75 5.42
N GLN A 64 -12.89 20.04 5.95
CA GLN A 64 -13.20 19.82 7.37
C GLN A 64 -13.44 18.35 7.72
N ASN A 65 -13.75 17.50 6.73
CA ASN A 65 -13.79 16.05 6.91
C ASN A 65 -12.40 15.46 6.68
N GLU A 66 -11.89 14.73 7.66
CA GLU A 66 -10.56 14.13 7.61
C GLU A 66 -10.42 13.14 6.44
N THR A 67 -9.51 13.49 5.54
CA THR A 67 -8.96 12.66 4.45
C THR A 67 -9.87 12.46 3.23
N MET A 68 -9.51 13.14 2.14
CA MET A 68 -9.91 12.78 0.77
C MET A 68 -9.62 11.30 0.52
N SER A 69 -10.67 10.47 0.63
CA SER A 69 -10.60 9.04 0.37
C SER A 69 -11.11 8.76 -1.03
N PHE A 70 -10.30 8.05 -1.80
CA PHE A 70 -10.66 7.61 -3.14
C PHE A 70 -11.12 6.16 -3.08
N ASP A 71 -12.22 5.88 -3.75
CA ASP A 71 -12.71 4.54 -3.95
C ASP A 71 -11.67 3.73 -4.75
N ARG A 72 -11.33 2.53 -4.25
CA ARG A 72 -10.26 1.74 -4.85
C ARG A 72 -10.65 1.21 -6.23
N GLU A 73 -11.92 0.93 -6.47
CA GLU A 73 -12.37 0.33 -7.71
C GLU A 73 -12.53 1.39 -8.80
N THR A 74 -13.17 2.49 -8.47
CA THR A 74 -13.50 3.56 -9.42
C THR A 74 -12.43 4.64 -9.51
N GLY A 75 -11.56 4.77 -8.51
CA GLY A 75 -10.58 5.85 -8.40
C GLY A 75 -11.21 7.22 -8.16
N LYS A 76 -12.52 7.26 -7.87
CA LYS A 76 -13.29 8.48 -7.63
C LYS A 76 -13.27 8.84 -6.14
N PRO A 77 -13.22 10.13 -5.79
CA PRO A 77 -13.31 10.53 -4.40
C PRO A 77 -14.71 10.20 -3.86
N LYS A 78 -14.77 9.53 -2.70
CA LYS A 78 -16.02 9.08 -2.09
C LYS A 78 -16.95 10.24 -1.75
N GLN A 79 -16.40 11.38 -1.35
CA GLN A 79 -17.15 12.54 -0.88
C GLN A 79 -17.75 13.41 -2.00
N PHE A 80 -17.18 13.37 -3.21
CA PHE A 80 -17.65 14.19 -4.34
C PHE A 80 -18.53 13.40 -5.32
N GLN A 81 -19.11 12.29 -4.86
CA GLN A 81 -20.15 11.64 -5.65
C GLN A 81 -21.36 12.58 -5.69
N ALA A 82 -21.80 12.97 -6.89
CA ALA A 82 -22.92 13.89 -7.11
C ALA A 82 -24.25 13.42 -6.45
N GLY A 83 -24.32 12.17 -6.00
CA GLY A 83 -25.44 11.62 -5.22
C GLY A 83 -25.33 11.76 -3.70
N SER A 84 -24.25 12.35 -3.15
CA SER A 84 -24.09 12.50 -1.70
C SER A 84 -25.14 13.48 -1.14
N LEU A 85 -25.63 13.21 0.07
CA LEU A 85 -26.62 14.04 0.77
C LEU A 85 -26.16 15.51 0.94
N TYR A 86 -24.84 15.76 0.90
CA TYR A 86 -24.28 17.11 0.93
C TYR A 86 -24.68 17.97 -0.29
N PHE A 87 -24.99 17.37 -1.44
CA PHE A 87 -25.29 18.11 -2.68
C PHE A 87 -26.78 18.38 -2.92
N LYS A 88 -27.67 17.63 -2.29
CA LYS A 88 -29.12 17.80 -2.47
C LYS A 88 -29.68 19.09 -1.84
N GLY A 89 -28.86 19.86 -1.12
CA GLY A 89 -29.25 21.13 -0.49
C GLY A 89 -28.23 22.27 -0.61
N ALA A 90 -27.23 22.15 -1.50
CA ALA A 90 -26.22 23.20 -1.66
C ALA A 90 -26.84 24.44 -2.35
N PRO A 91 -26.65 25.66 -1.82
CA PRO A 91 -27.09 26.90 -2.47
C PRO A 91 -26.52 27.04 -3.89
N SER A 92 -27.28 27.64 -4.81
CA SER A 92 -26.87 27.81 -6.21
C SER A 92 -25.52 28.53 -6.36
N GLU A 93 -25.27 29.52 -5.51
CA GLU A 93 -24.01 30.27 -5.45
C GLU A 93 -22.79 29.39 -5.15
N ASP A 94 -22.95 28.36 -4.32
CA ASP A 94 -21.90 27.42 -3.93
C ASP A 94 -21.57 26.40 -5.03
N THR A 95 -22.41 26.35 -6.08
CA THR A 95 -22.19 25.53 -7.28
C THR A 95 -21.72 26.33 -8.49
N ARG A 96 -21.68 27.67 -8.39
CA ARG A 96 -21.33 28.54 -9.52
C ARG A 96 -19.86 28.44 -9.88
N LEU A 97 -19.60 28.28 -11.17
CA LEU A 97 -18.27 28.15 -11.78
C LEU A 97 -18.22 29.04 -13.01
N ASP A 98 -17.24 29.94 -13.08
CA ASP A 98 -17.04 30.78 -14.26
C ASP A 98 -15.84 30.24 -15.05
N LEU A 99 -16.05 29.92 -16.33
CA LEU A 99 -15.04 29.42 -17.26
C LEU A 99 -14.71 30.52 -18.28
N TRP A 100 -13.44 30.78 -18.50
CA TRP A 100 -13.01 31.75 -19.50
C TRP A 100 -11.68 31.35 -20.16
N PHE A 101 -11.43 31.90 -21.35
CA PHE A 101 -10.25 31.66 -22.15
C PHE A 101 -9.49 32.98 -22.31
N PRO A 102 -8.27 33.11 -21.77
CA PRO A 102 -7.56 34.40 -21.74
C PRO A 102 -7.12 34.89 -23.12
N ASP A 103 -6.86 33.98 -24.04
CA ASP A 103 -6.38 34.28 -25.39
C ASP A 103 -6.85 33.18 -26.34
N ASN A 104 -7.40 33.55 -27.51
CA ASN A 104 -7.80 32.60 -28.55
C ASN A 104 -6.61 31.76 -29.08
N ARG A 105 -5.37 32.18 -28.82
CA ARG A 105 -4.15 31.46 -29.20
C ARG A 105 -3.68 30.44 -28.17
N ARG A 106 -4.09 30.58 -26.90
CA ARG A 106 -3.73 29.64 -25.84
C ARG A 106 -4.89 28.68 -25.59
N THR A 107 -4.62 27.39 -25.62
CA THR A 107 -5.60 26.35 -25.28
C THR A 107 -5.80 26.21 -23.76
N GLU A 108 -5.45 27.23 -22.98
CA GLU A 108 -5.46 27.20 -21.52
C GLU A 108 -6.82 27.69 -21.00
N GLU A 109 -7.63 26.75 -20.53
CA GLU A 109 -8.89 27.01 -19.85
C GLU A 109 -8.63 27.60 -18.45
N CYS A 110 -9.23 28.75 -18.15
CA CYS A 110 -9.19 29.35 -16.83
C CYS A 110 -10.54 29.21 -16.13
N VAL A 111 -10.50 28.85 -14.85
CA VAL A 111 -11.69 28.53 -14.06
C VAL A 111 -11.64 29.28 -12.74
N SER A 112 -12.73 29.94 -12.37
CA SER A 112 -12.87 30.62 -11.08
C SER A 112 -14.12 30.17 -10.34
N ALA A 113 -14.02 30.16 -9.01
CA ALA A 113 -15.15 30.02 -8.12
C ALA A 113 -15.03 30.99 -6.95
N TYR A 114 -16.18 31.50 -6.49
CA TYR A 114 -16.22 32.65 -5.59
C TYR A 114 -16.77 32.30 -4.22
N ALA A 115 -17.81 31.48 -4.10
CA ALA A 115 -18.43 31.18 -2.82
C ALA A 115 -17.80 29.95 -2.13
N SER A 116 -17.48 28.91 -2.90
CA SER A 116 -16.89 27.66 -2.42
C SER A 116 -15.76 27.18 -3.31
N LEU A 117 -14.86 26.35 -2.77
CA LEU A 117 -13.85 25.60 -3.55
C LEU A 117 -14.42 24.32 -4.17
N TYR A 118 -15.63 23.94 -3.79
CA TYR A 118 -16.32 22.74 -4.27
C TYR A 118 -16.43 22.64 -5.81
N PRO A 119 -16.94 23.66 -6.54
CA PRO A 119 -17.10 23.57 -7.98
C PRO A 119 -15.75 23.47 -8.70
N LEU A 120 -14.69 24.10 -8.19
CA LEU A 120 -13.33 23.95 -8.73
C LEU A 120 -12.83 22.51 -8.59
N ILE A 121 -12.95 21.92 -7.40
CA ILE A 121 -12.49 20.55 -7.17
C ILE A 121 -13.26 19.59 -8.06
N THR A 122 -14.58 19.73 -8.14
CA THR A 122 -15.43 18.92 -9.03
C THR A 122 -15.03 19.06 -10.50
N TYR A 123 -14.82 20.30 -10.97
CA TYR A 123 -14.38 20.56 -12.34
C TYR A 123 -13.07 19.83 -12.67
N TYR A 124 -12.04 20.01 -11.85
CA TYR A 124 -10.73 19.39 -12.10
C TYR A 124 -10.78 17.86 -11.97
N LEU A 125 -11.58 17.32 -11.05
CA LEU A 125 -11.80 15.87 -10.96
C LEU A 125 -12.44 15.31 -12.24
N ASN A 126 -13.41 16.02 -12.81
CA ASN A 126 -14.04 15.64 -14.07
C ASN A 126 -13.04 15.71 -15.22
N ARG A 127 -12.23 16.77 -15.31
CA ARG A 127 -11.17 16.88 -16.34
C ARG A 127 -10.13 15.77 -16.25
N LEU A 128 -9.70 15.43 -15.04
CA LEU A 128 -8.80 14.29 -14.82
C LEU A 128 -9.44 12.99 -15.32
N ASN A 129 -10.73 12.80 -15.05
CA ASN A 129 -11.47 11.64 -15.53
C ASN A 129 -11.63 11.63 -17.06
N ASP A 130 -11.87 12.78 -17.69
CA ASP A 130 -11.93 12.93 -19.14
C ASP A 130 -10.59 12.61 -19.81
N TRP A 131 -9.48 12.91 -19.14
CA TRP A 131 -8.13 12.51 -19.55
C TRP A 131 -7.81 11.04 -19.26
N GLY A 132 -8.77 10.26 -18.73
CA GLY A 132 -8.58 8.86 -18.37
C GLY A 132 -7.64 8.66 -17.18
N LEU A 133 -7.47 9.68 -16.35
CA LEU A 133 -6.62 9.62 -15.17
C LEU A 133 -7.46 9.36 -13.92
N CYS A 134 -6.95 8.52 -13.03
CA CYS A 134 -7.60 8.20 -11.77
C CYS A 134 -6.62 8.23 -10.60
N PHE A 135 -7.12 8.56 -9.41
CA PHE A 135 -6.31 8.51 -8.20
C PHE A 135 -6.22 7.07 -7.68
N ARG A 136 -5.00 6.64 -7.31
CA ARG A 136 -4.71 5.33 -6.75
C ARG A 136 -3.86 5.46 -5.51
N GLN A 137 -4.11 4.60 -4.53
CA GLN A 137 -3.28 4.50 -3.34
C GLN A 137 -2.12 3.53 -3.62
N CYS A 138 -0.88 3.95 -3.38
CA CYS A 138 0.26 3.07 -3.54
C CYS A 138 0.29 1.98 -2.47
N LYS A 139 0.43 0.71 -2.88
CA LYS A 139 0.52 -0.43 -1.94
C LYS A 139 1.74 -0.38 -1.00
N VAL A 140 2.83 0.27 -1.41
CA VAL A 140 4.09 0.29 -0.64
C VAL A 140 4.15 1.48 0.31
N CYS A 141 3.85 2.69 -0.16
CA CYS A 141 4.01 3.91 0.65
C CYS A 141 2.69 4.53 1.14
N GLY A 142 1.54 3.99 0.74
CA GLY A 142 0.22 4.48 1.15
C GLY A 142 -0.20 5.83 0.56
N LYS A 143 0.68 6.52 -0.17
CA LYS A 143 0.40 7.83 -0.79
C LYS A 143 -0.51 7.68 -2.00
N TYR A 144 -1.38 8.67 -2.22
CA TYR A 144 -2.17 8.78 -3.44
C TYR A 144 -1.31 9.29 -4.60
N PHE A 145 -1.54 8.74 -5.79
CA PHE A 145 -0.89 9.17 -7.03
C PHE A 145 -1.87 9.10 -8.19
N LEU A 146 -1.56 9.84 -9.26
CA LEU A 146 -2.37 9.89 -10.47
C LEU A 146 -1.92 8.79 -11.44
N ALA A 147 -2.84 7.94 -11.88
CA ALA A 147 -2.58 6.80 -12.75
C ALA A 147 -3.40 6.86 -14.03
N LYS A 148 -2.86 6.32 -15.13
CA LYS A 148 -3.56 6.19 -16.42
C LYS A 148 -4.60 5.05 -16.45
N SER A 149 -4.61 4.20 -15.44
CA SER A 149 -5.48 3.03 -15.35
C SER A 149 -5.54 2.52 -13.92
N GLN A 150 -6.64 1.85 -13.57
CA GLN A 150 -6.85 1.19 -12.28
C GLN A 150 -5.85 0.04 -12.03
N ARG A 151 -5.21 -0.47 -13.09
CA ARG A 151 -4.20 -1.54 -13.01
C ARG A 151 -2.90 -1.11 -12.34
N TYR A 152 -2.64 0.20 -12.25
CA TYR A 152 -1.45 0.69 -11.56
C TYR A 152 -1.67 0.64 -10.04
N GLU A 153 -0.72 0.02 -9.35
CA GLU A 153 -0.76 -0.16 -7.88
C GLU A 153 0.42 0.52 -7.18
N LEU A 154 1.42 0.95 -7.94
CA LEU A 154 2.68 1.51 -7.45
C LEU A 154 2.90 2.89 -8.06
N CYS A 155 3.26 3.85 -7.21
CA CYS A 155 3.38 5.26 -7.62
C CYS A 155 4.69 5.61 -8.31
N SER A 156 5.76 4.84 -8.06
CA SER A 156 7.11 5.18 -8.51
C SER A 156 7.99 3.95 -8.64
N ASP A 157 9.08 4.07 -9.39
CA ASP A 157 10.08 3.02 -9.53
C ASP A 157 10.76 2.67 -8.21
N LYS A 158 10.88 3.63 -7.28
CA LYS A 158 11.34 3.35 -5.92
C LYS A 158 10.44 2.34 -5.23
N CYS A 159 9.13 2.55 -5.26
CA CYS A 159 8.16 1.61 -4.67
C CYS A 159 8.15 0.27 -5.42
N ARG A 160 8.33 0.28 -6.76
CA ARG A 160 8.47 -0.94 -7.57
C ARG A 160 9.67 -1.79 -7.13
N LYS A 161 10.83 -1.18 -6.92
CA LYS A 161 12.03 -1.86 -6.44
C LYS A 161 11.85 -2.41 -5.03
N THR A 162 11.22 -1.64 -4.12
CA THR A 162 10.92 -2.11 -2.75
C THR A 162 10.01 -3.34 -2.77
N GLN A 163 8.92 -3.32 -3.54
CA GLN A 163 8.04 -4.48 -3.67
C GLN A 163 8.76 -5.69 -4.28
N ALA A 164 9.56 -5.49 -5.33
CA ALA A 164 10.31 -6.58 -5.97
C ALA A 164 11.32 -7.21 -5.00
N LEU A 165 12.00 -6.41 -4.18
CA LEU A 165 12.93 -6.89 -3.18
C LEU A 165 12.21 -7.71 -2.09
N GLN A 166 11.04 -7.25 -1.65
CA GLN A 166 10.24 -7.98 -0.67
C GLN A 166 9.75 -9.32 -1.24
N ASN A 167 9.20 -9.33 -2.45
CA ASN A 167 8.77 -10.56 -3.12
C ASN A 167 9.93 -11.55 -3.30
N LYS A 168 11.14 -11.04 -3.62
CA LYS A 168 12.35 -11.88 -3.71
C LYS A 168 12.71 -12.49 -2.36
N ARG A 169 12.70 -11.70 -1.29
CA ARG A 169 13.00 -12.20 0.07
C ARG A 169 12.00 -13.29 0.48
N GLU A 170 10.72 -13.08 0.26
CA GLU A 170 9.67 -14.07 0.53
C GLU A 170 9.80 -15.33 -0.33
N PHE A 171 10.29 -15.20 -1.56
CA PHE A 171 10.60 -16.35 -2.41
C PHE A 171 11.83 -17.12 -1.89
N ASP A 172 12.91 -16.42 -1.55
CA ASP A 172 14.15 -17.01 -1.03
C ASP A 172 13.94 -17.66 0.35
N GLU A 173 13.02 -17.12 1.17
CA GLU A 173 12.62 -17.70 2.46
C GLU A 173 11.80 -18.98 2.28
N ARG A 174 10.78 -18.97 1.40
CA ARG A 174 10.05 -20.19 1.03
C ARG A 174 10.93 -21.26 0.38
N ALA A 175 11.95 -20.85 -0.36
CA ALA A 175 12.95 -21.78 -0.90
C ALA A 175 13.81 -22.40 0.21
N ARG A 176 14.14 -21.64 1.26
CA ARG A 176 14.87 -22.14 2.44
C ARG A 176 14.05 -23.12 3.26
N GLU A 177 12.75 -22.91 3.43
CA GLU A 177 11.86 -23.88 4.09
C GLU A 177 11.76 -25.22 3.33
N ASN A 178 12.01 -25.22 2.01
CA ASN A 178 12.05 -26.43 1.18
C ASN A 178 13.40 -27.18 1.17
N ASN A 179 14.37 -26.82 2.02
CA ASN A 179 15.72 -27.42 2.05
C ASN A 179 15.74 -28.92 2.40
N TYR A 180 14.69 -29.45 3.04
CA TYR A 180 14.60 -30.88 3.39
C TYR A 180 14.60 -31.81 2.17
N ASP A 181 14.13 -31.34 1.01
CA ASP A 181 14.12 -32.13 -0.23
C ASP A 181 15.52 -32.33 -0.81
N LEU A 182 16.43 -31.36 -0.60
CA LEU A 182 17.83 -31.48 -0.97
C LEU A 182 18.54 -32.47 -0.03
N LEU A 183 18.30 -32.37 1.27
CA LEU A 183 18.87 -33.29 2.28
C LEU A 183 18.46 -34.73 2.03
N TYR A 184 17.19 -34.99 1.73
CA TYR A 184 16.72 -36.34 1.37
C TYR A 184 17.44 -36.92 0.13
N LYS A 185 17.65 -36.10 -0.92
CA LYS A 185 18.38 -36.54 -2.12
C LYS A 185 19.84 -36.88 -1.79
N ASN A 186 20.48 -36.06 -0.96
CA ASN A 186 21.86 -36.28 -0.53
C ASN A 186 21.98 -37.58 0.28
N GLU A 187 21.09 -37.83 1.24
CA GLU A 187 21.09 -39.08 2.00
C GLU A 187 20.81 -40.30 1.12
N CYS A 188 19.85 -40.21 0.19
CA CYS A 188 19.64 -41.28 -0.79
C CYS A 188 20.90 -41.59 -1.62
N GLN A 189 21.72 -40.59 -1.92
CA GLN A 189 22.98 -40.78 -2.64
C GLN A 189 24.05 -41.39 -1.73
N ASN A 190 24.13 -40.94 -0.48
CA ASN A 190 25.01 -41.51 0.56
C ASN A 190 24.76 -43.01 0.72
N TRP A 191 23.49 -43.42 0.83
CA TRP A 191 23.08 -44.82 0.87
C TRP A 191 23.57 -45.63 -0.33
N ARG A 192 23.38 -45.12 -1.55
CA ARG A 192 23.86 -45.80 -2.77
C ARG A 192 25.38 -45.93 -2.79
N ASN A 193 26.11 -44.89 -2.39
CA ASN A 193 27.56 -44.89 -2.39
C ASN A 193 28.13 -45.91 -1.40
N LYS A 194 27.58 -46.01 -0.18
CA LYS A 194 28.01 -46.99 0.81
C LYS A 194 27.66 -48.42 0.41
N ILE A 195 26.45 -48.66 -0.12
CA ILE A 195 26.07 -49.98 -0.66
C ILE A 195 27.01 -50.40 -1.78
N ASN A 196 27.34 -49.49 -2.70
CA ASN A 196 28.27 -49.80 -3.80
C ASN A 196 29.69 -50.09 -3.30
N ARG A 197 30.16 -49.39 -2.25
CA ARG A 197 31.45 -49.72 -1.61
C ARG A 197 31.44 -51.13 -1.05
N VAL A 198 30.45 -51.46 -0.24
CA VAL A 198 30.34 -52.77 0.43
C VAL A 198 30.22 -53.91 -0.58
N LYS A 199 29.50 -53.71 -1.69
CA LYS A 199 29.44 -54.67 -2.82
C LYS A 199 30.80 -54.95 -3.47
N ASN A 200 31.67 -53.96 -3.48
CA ASN A 200 33.00 -54.05 -4.11
C ASN A 200 34.10 -54.51 -3.13
N THR A 201 33.79 -54.69 -1.85
CA THR A 201 34.73 -55.19 -0.84
C THR A 201 34.81 -56.72 -0.91
N ALA A 202 36.00 -57.26 -1.15
CA ALA A 202 36.23 -58.71 -1.21
C ALA A 202 35.94 -59.38 0.15
N GLY A 203 35.12 -60.43 0.15
CA GLY A 203 34.80 -61.22 1.34
C GLY A 203 33.70 -60.66 2.24
N PHE A 204 32.95 -59.63 1.82
CA PHE A 204 31.84 -59.13 2.62
C PHE A 204 30.68 -60.14 2.69
N PRO A 205 30.09 -60.40 3.88
CA PRO A 205 29.03 -61.39 4.02
C PRO A 205 27.77 -61.04 3.22
N ALA A 206 27.29 -61.97 2.39
CA ALA A 206 26.08 -61.79 1.58
C ALA A 206 24.82 -61.52 2.43
N ASP A 207 24.71 -62.16 3.61
CA ASP A 207 23.65 -61.90 4.60
C ASP A 207 23.65 -60.43 5.06
N ARG A 208 24.83 -59.88 5.42
CA ARG A 208 24.93 -58.47 5.82
C ARG A 208 24.59 -57.53 4.67
N LEU A 209 24.93 -57.87 3.42
CA LEU A 209 24.61 -57.05 2.25
C LEU A 209 23.10 -57.02 1.99
N GLU A 210 22.40 -58.14 2.17
CA GLU A 210 20.95 -58.24 2.05
C GLU A 210 20.25 -57.41 3.12
N LYS A 211 20.74 -57.46 4.38
CA LYS A 211 20.26 -56.61 5.48
C LYS A 211 20.40 -55.12 5.17
N ILE A 212 21.54 -54.66 4.65
CA ILE A 212 21.75 -53.25 4.29
C ILE A 212 20.77 -52.81 3.17
N GLN A 213 20.51 -53.67 2.19
CA GLN A 213 19.57 -53.37 1.11
C GLN A 213 18.11 -53.33 1.57
N ALA A 214 17.73 -54.20 2.50
CA ALA A 214 16.42 -54.18 3.15
C ALA A 214 16.23 -52.87 3.94
N SER A 215 17.20 -52.49 4.78
CA SER A 215 17.17 -51.23 5.53
C SER A 215 17.07 -49.99 4.63
N PHE A 216 17.74 -49.98 3.48
CA PHE A 216 17.60 -48.88 2.51
C PHE A 216 16.19 -48.80 1.89
N SER A 217 15.56 -49.95 1.67
CA SER A 217 14.20 -50.01 1.13
C SER A 217 13.17 -49.52 2.13
N ASP A 218 13.35 -49.84 3.40
CA ASP A 218 12.49 -49.37 4.49
C ASP A 218 12.68 -47.86 4.77
N PHE A 219 13.94 -47.39 4.76
CA PHE A 219 14.25 -45.95 4.80
C PHE A 219 13.50 -45.17 3.72
N LYS A 220 13.47 -45.65 2.47
CA LYS A 220 12.74 -44.97 1.38
C LYS A 220 11.24 -44.90 1.64
N LYS A 221 10.64 -45.97 2.16
CA LYS A 221 9.20 -46.00 2.45
C LYS A 221 8.86 -45.01 3.58
N GLU A 222 9.64 -45.02 4.65
CA GLU A 222 9.45 -44.13 5.79
C GLU A 222 9.69 -42.66 5.41
N ALA A 223 10.73 -42.38 4.61
CA ALA A 223 11.01 -41.04 4.10
C ALA A 223 9.86 -40.48 3.25
N LEU A 224 9.23 -41.33 2.43
CA LEU A 224 8.09 -40.92 1.60
C LEU A 224 6.86 -40.57 2.46
N GLN A 225 6.60 -41.36 3.51
CA GLN A 225 5.51 -41.13 4.45
C GLN A 225 5.73 -39.84 5.25
N ARG A 226 6.93 -39.64 5.82
CA ARG A 226 7.29 -38.43 6.58
C ARG A 226 7.27 -37.18 5.69
N LYS A 227 7.75 -37.28 4.45
CA LYS A 227 7.65 -36.18 3.46
C LYS A 227 6.19 -35.83 3.13
N LYS A 228 5.30 -36.82 3.06
CA LYS A 228 3.85 -36.57 2.88
C LYS A 228 3.28 -35.84 4.11
N ALA A 229 3.65 -36.24 5.32
CA ALA A 229 3.23 -35.59 6.57
C ALA A 229 3.69 -34.13 6.67
N VAL A 230 4.92 -33.82 6.21
CA VAL A 230 5.42 -32.44 6.13
C VAL A 230 4.62 -31.60 5.13
N LYS A 231 4.27 -32.18 3.97
CA LYS A 231 3.45 -31.49 2.95
C LYS A 231 2.01 -31.24 3.40
N THR A 232 1.45 -32.13 4.22
CA THR A 232 0.10 -31.97 4.78
C THR A 232 0.07 -31.14 6.06
N GLY A 233 1.22 -30.62 6.52
CA GLY A 233 1.33 -29.81 7.74
C GLY A 233 1.19 -30.58 9.05
N THR A 234 1.19 -31.92 8.99
CA THR A 234 1.03 -32.80 10.15
C THR A 234 2.33 -33.03 10.91
N ALA A 235 3.47 -32.77 10.28
CA ALA A 235 4.81 -32.82 10.88
C ALA A 235 5.62 -31.60 10.42
N SER A 236 6.56 -31.14 11.23
CA SER A 236 7.42 -30.01 10.87
C SER A 236 8.53 -30.43 9.90
N PRO A 237 8.96 -29.54 8.99
CA PRO A 237 10.15 -29.77 8.16
C PRO A 237 11.42 -30.05 8.97
N LYS A 238 11.50 -29.51 10.20
CA LYS A 238 12.63 -29.70 11.11
C LYS A 238 12.70 -31.13 11.66
N GLU A 239 11.57 -31.69 12.12
CA GLU A 239 11.52 -33.09 12.57
C GLU A 239 11.92 -34.08 11.47
N PHE A 240 11.52 -33.80 10.22
CA PHE A 240 11.94 -34.62 9.09
C PHE A 240 13.45 -34.48 8.81
N THR A 241 13.99 -33.28 8.94
CA THR A 241 15.43 -33.00 8.78
C THR A 241 16.26 -33.68 9.87
N ASP A 242 15.83 -33.61 11.13
CA ASP A 242 16.51 -34.26 12.26
C ASP A 242 16.50 -35.80 12.13
N TRP A 243 15.39 -36.37 11.64
CA TRP A 243 15.31 -37.80 11.33
C TRP A 243 16.28 -38.20 10.19
N LEU A 244 16.40 -37.39 9.13
CA LEU A 244 17.36 -37.67 8.04
C LEU A 244 18.80 -37.75 8.55
N TYR A 245 19.18 -36.89 9.51
CA TYR A 245 20.50 -36.97 10.13
C TYR A 245 20.72 -38.26 10.92
N GLN A 246 19.70 -38.76 11.64
CA GLN A 246 19.80 -40.04 12.34
C GLN A 246 20.03 -41.22 11.38
N GLN A 247 19.45 -41.17 10.18
CA GLN A 247 19.63 -42.22 9.16
C GLN A 247 21.05 -42.29 8.63
N SER A 248 21.81 -41.18 8.65
CA SER A 248 23.24 -41.20 8.31
C SER A 248 24.06 -42.03 9.31
N ASN A 249 23.67 -42.06 10.59
CA ASN A 249 24.35 -42.87 11.61
C ASN A 249 24.00 -44.36 11.45
N VAL A 250 22.73 -44.69 11.20
CA VAL A 250 22.27 -46.07 10.97
C VAL A 250 23.05 -46.73 9.84
N ILE A 251 23.32 -46.02 8.74
CA ILE A 251 24.11 -46.61 7.65
C ILE A 251 25.59 -46.75 8.00
N VAL A 252 26.18 -45.88 8.84
CA VAL A 252 27.56 -46.07 9.33
C VAL A 252 27.62 -47.37 10.13
N GLU A 253 26.74 -47.54 11.12
CA GLU A 253 26.69 -48.73 11.98
C GLU A 253 26.47 -50.03 11.18
N LEU A 254 25.62 -49.99 10.15
CA LEU A 254 25.37 -51.17 9.31
C LEU A 254 26.50 -51.49 8.33
N THR A 255 27.42 -50.56 8.08
CA THR A 255 28.56 -50.73 7.16
C THR A 255 29.92 -50.82 7.85
N GLU A 256 29.98 -50.60 9.16
CA GLU A 256 31.14 -50.92 9.99
C GLU A 256 31.32 -52.45 10.07
N ILE A 257 32.55 -52.90 9.87
CA ILE A 257 32.95 -54.31 9.79
C ILE A 257 33.14 -54.86 11.19
#